data_AF-A0AA42EDB7-F1
#
_entry.id   AF-A0AA42EDB7-F1
#
_cell.length_a   1.000
_cell.length_b   1.000
_cell.length_c   1.000
_cell.angle_alpha   90.00
_cell.angle_beta   90.00
_cell.angle_gamma   90.00
#
_symmetry.space_group_name_H-M   'P 1'
#
loop_
_entity.id
_entity.type
_entity.pdbx_description
1 polymer ?
#
loop_
_entity_poly.entity_id
_entity_poly.type
_entity_poly.pdbx_seq_one_letter_code
_entity_poly.pdbx_strand_id
1 'polypeptide(L)'
;MSVLVRGIAAACVLACGLAPTGAAAQTDLTAGKTPAQMFSSDCAACHRSPSGLSRGRDPSGVARFLRDHYTSSPANAGALAGYLAGAGGGAATPGPRGRQ
;
A
#
# COMPACT_ATOMS: atom_id res chain seq x y z
N MET A 1 13.93 -11.37 -52.12
CA MET A 1 14.88 -11.51 -51.00
C MET A 1 14.56 -10.52 -49.88
N SER A 2 14.52 -9.22 -50.16
CA SER A 2 14.32 -8.16 -49.16
C SER A 2 12.93 -8.12 -48.51
N VAL A 3 11.90 -8.62 -49.19
CA VAL A 3 10.52 -8.70 -48.66
C VAL A 3 10.36 -9.86 -47.67
N LEU A 4 11.07 -10.98 -47.90
CA LEU A 4 11.12 -12.11 -46.97
C LEU A 4 11.85 -11.75 -45.68
N VAL A 5 12.97 -11.04 -45.78
CA VAL A 5 13.75 -10.58 -44.61
C VAL A 5 12.94 -9.61 -43.73
N ARG A 6 12.15 -8.72 -44.34
CA ARG A 6 11.25 -7.81 -43.62
C ARG A 6 10.09 -8.54 -42.94
N GLY A 7 9.52 -9.56 -43.58
CA GLY A 7 8.46 -10.40 -43.00
C GLY A 7 8.94 -11.24 -41.81
N ILE A 8 10.14 -11.82 -41.89
CA ILE A 8 10.74 -12.59 -40.79
C ILE A 8 11.12 -11.67 -39.62
N ALA A 9 11.69 -10.50 -39.89
CA ALA A 9 12.03 -9.52 -38.85
C ALA A 9 10.78 -9.02 -38.10
N ALA A 10 9.68 -8.75 -38.81
CA ALA A 10 8.42 -8.34 -38.18
C ALA A 10 7.81 -9.45 -37.30
N ALA A 11 7.90 -10.71 -37.73
CA ALA A 11 7.40 -11.85 -36.96
C ALA A 11 8.21 -12.10 -35.67
N CYS A 12 9.54 -11.92 -35.69
CA CYS A 12 10.38 -12.05 -34.50
C CYS A 12 10.12 -10.96 -33.46
N VAL A 13 9.86 -9.71 -33.88
CA VAL A 13 9.54 -8.61 -32.96
C VAL A 13 8.18 -8.84 -32.30
N LEU A 14 7.20 -9.37 -33.04
CA LEU A 14 5.87 -9.67 -32.49
C LEU A 14 5.89 -10.84 -31.49
N ALA A 15 6.76 -11.85 -31.71
CA ALA A 15 6.91 -12.99 -30.82
C ALA A 15 7.67 -12.67 -29.52
N CYS A 16 8.49 -11.63 -29.50
CA CYS A 16 9.28 -11.24 -28.32
C CYS A 16 8.53 -10.31 -27.34
N GLY A 17 7.40 -9.73 -27.76
CA GLY A 17 6.62 -8.79 -26.95
C GLY A 17 5.58 -9.43 -26.02
N LEU A 18 5.36 -10.74 -26.10
CA LEU A 18 4.27 -11.45 -25.40
C LEU A 18 4.77 -12.46 -24.36
N ALA A 19 5.93 -12.21 -23.74
CA ALA A 19 6.28 -12.95 -22.53
C ALA A 19 5.26 -12.54 -21.44
N PRO A 20 4.42 -13.45 -20.92
CA PRO A 20 3.66 -13.15 -19.72
C PRO A 20 4.70 -12.88 -18.64
N THR A 21 4.88 -11.61 -18.29
CA THR A 21 5.52 -11.22 -17.05
C THR A 21 4.59 -11.78 -15.98
N GLY A 22 4.83 -13.02 -15.57
CA GLY A 22 4.14 -13.60 -14.43
C GLY A 22 4.19 -12.56 -13.34
N ALA A 23 3.03 -12.07 -12.91
CA ALA A 23 2.93 -11.02 -11.92
C ALA A 23 3.73 -11.53 -10.72
N ALA A 24 4.95 -11.02 -10.55
CA ALA A 24 5.76 -11.34 -9.40
C ALA A 24 4.96 -10.78 -8.23
N ALA A 25 4.29 -11.67 -7.49
CA ALA A 25 3.50 -11.27 -6.35
C ALA A 25 4.44 -10.46 -5.45
N GLN A 26 4.17 -9.16 -5.29
CA GLN A 26 4.97 -8.32 -4.41
C GLN A 26 5.01 -9.00 -3.05
N THR A 27 6.23 -9.27 -2.57
CA THR A 27 6.42 -9.89 -1.27
C THR A 27 5.82 -8.99 -0.21
N ASP A 28 4.86 -9.53 0.54
CA ASP A 28 4.26 -8.83 1.67
C ASP A 28 5.26 -8.80 2.84
N LEU A 29 5.94 -7.66 3.00
CA LEU A 29 6.90 -7.43 4.08
C LEU A 29 6.25 -7.37 5.47
N THR A 30 4.92 -7.38 5.53
CA THR A 30 4.14 -7.41 6.76
C THR A 30 3.59 -8.79 7.10
N ALA A 31 3.81 -9.79 6.25
CA ALA A 31 3.36 -11.15 6.49
C ALA A 31 3.89 -11.69 7.83
N GLY A 32 2.98 -12.24 8.64
CA GLY A 32 3.29 -12.84 9.94
C GLY A 32 3.61 -11.83 11.06
N LYS A 33 3.60 -10.52 10.80
CA LYS A 33 3.76 -9.51 11.85
C LYS A 33 2.44 -9.24 12.57
N THR A 34 2.50 -9.03 13.88
CA THR A 34 1.38 -8.45 14.63
C THR A 34 1.23 -6.95 14.29
N PRO A 35 0.04 -6.34 14.49
CA PRO A 35 -0.15 -4.91 14.25
C PRO A 35 0.84 -4.00 15.01
N ALA A 36 1.21 -4.37 16.23
CA ALA A 36 2.21 -3.64 17.01
C ALA A 36 3.63 -3.75 16.39
N GLN A 37 4.01 -4.93 15.89
CA GLN A 37 5.27 -5.11 15.18
C GLN A 37 5.30 -4.33 13.86
N MET A 38 4.19 -4.30 13.10
CA MET A 38 4.07 -3.48 11.89
C MET A 38 4.26 -1.99 12.20
N PHE A 39 3.59 -1.47 13.24
CA PHE A 39 3.79 -0.09 13.67
C PHE A 39 5.26 0.17 14.04
N SER A 40 5.88 -0.73 14.80
CA SER A 40 7.28 -0.59 15.22
C SER A 40 8.27 -0.63 14.05
N SER A 41 8.02 -1.44 13.02
CA SER A 41 8.94 -1.54 11.88
C SER A 41 8.82 -0.37 10.90
N ASP A 42 7.61 0.14 10.68
CA ASP A 42 7.36 1.01 9.53
C ASP A 42 6.85 2.41 9.89
N CYS A 43 6.35 2.62 11.11
CA CYS A 43 5.77 3.91 11.53
C CYS A 43 6.59 4.59 12.62
N ALA A 44 7.24 3.82 13.50
CA ALA A 44 7.89 4.33 14.71
C ALA A 44 9.09 5.26 14.45
N ALA A 45 9.68 5.21 13.26
CA ALA A 45 10.75 6.13 12.85
C ALA A 45 10.27 7.60 12.79
N CYS A 46 9.01 7.81 12.43
CA CYS A 46 8.41 9.15 12.28
C CYS A 46 7.37 9.45 13.36
N HIS A 47 6.70 8.42 13.90
CA HIS A 47 5.62 8.57 14.86
C HIS A 47 6.00 7.94 16.20
N ARG A 48 6.05 8.76 17.25
CA ARG A 48 6.41 8.30 18.59
C ARG A 48 5.42 7.30 19.19
N SER A 49 4.15 7.37 18.79
CA SER A 49 3.09 6.48 19.27
C SER A 49 2.00 6.24 18.21
N PRO A 50 1.24 5.14 18.32
CA PRO A 50 0.09 4.84 17.46
C PRO A 50 -0.93 5.98 17.42
N SER A 51 -1.26 6.56 18.59
CA SER A 51 -2.20 7.67 18.70
C SER A 51 -1.67 8.94 18.02
N GLY A 52 -0.35 9.12 17.94
CA GLY A 52 0.30 10.21 17.22
C GLY A 52 0.21 10.08 15.70
N LEU A 53 0.13 8.86 15.16
CA LEU A 53 -0.07 8.59 13.74
C LEU A 53 -1.50 8.97 13.28
N SER A 54 -2.50 8.67 14.10
CA SER A 54 -3.93 8.87 13.79
C SER A 54 -4.53 10.16 14.34
N ARG A 55 -3.75 11.00 15.03
CA ARG A 55 -4.27 12.21 15.69
C ARG A 55 -4.97 13.13 14.70
N GLY A 56 -6.21 13.52 15.02
CA GLY A 56 -7.01 14.43 14.18
C GLY A 56 -7.50 13.83 12.86
N ARG A 57 -7.34 12.52 12.64
CA ARG A 57 -7.84 11.81 11.47
C ARG A 57 -9.08 11.01 11.84
N ASP A 58 -10.02 10.90 10.91
CA ASP A 58 -11.13 9.96 11.02
C ASP A 58 -10.61 8.51 10.94
N PRO A 59 -11.03 7.59 11.84
CA PRO A 59 -10.57 6.20 11.83
C PRO A 59 -10.81 5.47 10.51
N SER A 60 -11.93 5.73 9.84
CA SER A 60 -12.27 5.15 8.53
C SER A 60 -11.35 5.69 7.45
N GLY A 61 -11.01 6.98 7.52
CA GLY A 61 -10.03 7.62 6.66
C GLY A 61 -8.61 7.04 6.81
N VAL A 62 -8.18 6.76 8.05
CA VAL A 62 -6.90 6.08 8.32
C VAL A 62 -6.89 4.67 7.73
N ALA A 63 -7.95 3.90 7.96
CA ALA A 63 -8.06 2.55 7.41
C ALA A 63 -7.97 2.54 5.88
N ARG A 64 -8.67 3.48 5.22
CA ARG A 64 -8.59 3.65 3.77
C ARG A 64 -7.16 4.01 3.33
N PHE A 65 -6.51 4.99 3.97
CA PHE A 65 -5.15 5.37 3.65
C PHE A 65 -4.17 4.19 3.74
N LEU A 66 -4.28 3.37 4.79
CA LEU A 66 -3.39 2.21 4.96
C LEU A 66 -3.57 1.15 3.85
N ARG A 67 -4.81 0.94 3.38
CA ARG A 67 -5.08 0.05 2.24
C ARG A 67 -4.56 0.61 0.93
N ASP A 68 -4.73 1.90 0.72
CA ASP A 68 -4.42 2.54 -0.56
C ASP A 68 -2.91 2.78 -0.72
N HIS A 69 -2.16 2.96 0.39
CA HIS A 69 -0.79 3.50 0.33
C HIS A 69 0.27 2.76 1.15
N TYR A 70 -0.09 1.88 2.08
CA TYR A 70 0.89 1.35 3.04
C TYR A 70 1.22 -0.14 2.85
N THR A 71 0.24 -1.01 2.63
CA THR A 71 0.49 -2.45 2.44
C THR A 71 -0.24 -2.97 1.20
N SER A 72 0.40 -3.92 0.51
CA SER A 72 -0.23 -4.68 -0.58
C SER A 72 -1.27 -5.69 -0.06
N SER A 73 -1.36 -5.91 1.25
CA SER A 73 -2.31 -6.83 1.89
C SER A 73 -3.47 -6.08 2.58
N PRO A 74 -4.71 -6.13 2.03
CA PRO A 74 -5.86 -5.46 2.63
C PRO A 74 -6.18 -5.93 4.05
N ALA A 75 -5.90 -7.19 4.37
CA ALA A 75 -6.12 -7.77 5.69
C ALA A 75 -5.20 -7.13 6.75
N ASN A 76 -3.92 -7.00 6.42
CA ASN A 76 -2.93 -6.40 7.31
C ASN A 76 -3.21 -4.90 7.53
N ALA A 77 -3.65 -4.19 6.49
CA ALA A 77 -4.08 -2.79 6.61
C ALA A 77 -5.26 -2.65 7.60
N GLY A 78 -6.24 -3.55 7.51
CA GLY A 78 -7.38 -3.57 8.43
C GLY A 78 -6.98 -3.86 9.87
N ALA A 79 -6.11 -4.86 10.07
CA ALA A 79 -5.61 -5.20 11.40
C ALA A 79 -4.80 -4.05 12.03
N LEU A 80 -3.95 -3.38 11.26
CA LEU A 80 -3.20 -2.21 11.71
C LEU A 80 -4.14 -1.05 12.04
N ALA A 81 -5.15 -0.77 11.20
CA ALA A 81 -6.13 0.28 11.47
C ALA A 81 -6.89 0.05 12.79
N GLY A 82 -7.31 -1.20 13.05
CA GLY A 82 -7.97 -1.57 14.31
C GLY A 82 -7.07 -1.36 15.53
N TYR A 83 -5.77 -1.69 15.41
CA TYR A 83 -4.79 -1.43 16.46
C TYR A 83 -4.63 0.08 16.75
N LEU A 84 -4.54 0.92 15.70
CA LEU A 84 -4.44 2.37 15.87
C LEU A 84 -5.69 2.96 16.55
N ALA A 85 -6.88 2.48 16.18
CA ALA A 85 -8.13 2.90 16.79
C ALA A 85 -8.18 2.55 18.30
N GLY A 86 -7.80 1.32 18.66
CA GLY A 86 -7.73 0.87 20.06
C GLY A 86 -6.67 1.59 20.90
N ALA A 87 -5.60 2.07 20.27
CA ALA A 87 -4.53 2.83 20.94
C ALA A 87 -4.85 4.34 21.14
N GLY A 88 -6.13 4.75 20.97
CA GLY A 88 -6.56 6.13 21.15
C GLY A 88 -6.60 6.96 19.86
N GLY A 89 -6.51 6.31 18.71
CA GLY A 89 -6.70 6.92 17.40
C GLY A 89 -8.17 7.09 17.03
N GLY A 90 -8.90 7.95 17.73
CA GLY A 90 -10.34 8.09 17.49
C GLY A 90 -11.02 9.36 17.97
N ALA A 91 -10.30 10.30 18.60
CA ALA A 91 -10.88 11.60 18.92
C ALA A 91 -10.57 12.59 17.79
N ALA A 92 -11.43 12.64 16.77
CA ALA A 92 -11.48 13.76 15.86
C ALA A 92 -12.06 14.97 16.63
N THR A 93 -11.21 15.88 17.10
CA THR A 93 -11.68 17.23 17.42
C THR A 93 -12.14 17.87 16.09
N PRO A 94 -13.37 18.38 15.97
CA PRO A 94 -13.80 19.10 14.79
C PRO A 94 -12.90 20.34 14.60
N GLY A 95 -11.94 20.27 13.69
CA GLY A 95 -11.13 21.42 13.30
C GLY A 95 -11.96 22.40 12.47
N PRO A 96 -11.71 23.72 12.56
CA PRO A 96 -12.43 24.69 11.75
C PRO A 96 -12.15 24.37 10.27
N ARG A 97 -13.22 24.09 9.52
CA ARG A 97 -13.18 23.89 8.07
C ARG A 97 -12.66 25.17 7.41
N GLY A 98 -11.35 25.22 7.17
CA GLY A 98 -10.72 26.23 6.35
C GLY A 98 -11.18 26.06 4.91
N ARG A 99 -11.84 27.11 4.39
CA ARG A 99 -12.20 27.25 2.97
C ARG A 99 -10.96 27.08 2.10
N GLN A 100 -11.06 26.19 1.13
CA GLN A 100 -10.31 26.20 -0.11
C GLN A 100 -11.20 25.61 -1.19
#